data_AF-A0A382IL43-F1
#
_entry.id   AF-A0A382IL43-F1
#
_cell.length_a   1.000
_cell.length_b   1.000
_cell.length_c   1.000
_cell.angle_alpha   90.00
_cell.angle_beta   90.00
_cell.angle_gamma   90.00
#
_symmetry.space_group_name_H-M   'P 1'
#
loop_
_entity.id
_entity.type
_entity.pdbx_description
1 polymer ?
#
loop_
_entity_poly.entity_id
_entity_poly.type
_entity_poly.pdbx_seq_one_letter_code
_entity_poly.pdbx_strand_id
1 'polypeptide(L)'
;YGHAVQSARDSSKFGSGDIRGVIAPEAANNAHKAGALIPTVAFGIPGSIGTAILLSALVIKGLRPGPDMLTVNLPITFSMVWAIAVANVVAAGLLMLFSRQIQKMAFVPGHLIVPGVMVVLLMGTWVATSSIGDWWTCLAMGALGYLMKQGGWPRPPLILALVLGGLMENILQLSTQIYGGYDWLFNRPIVIVIEVLVALTIFFAARGALRPKSGKRPQGGEGAAQNPLVSLPLAIGMVFIFVFAYLVSMDFQEAATAQFPRAVLMAAIPLAALVVLKDARACSRTIKSSAGFSPALIAALSGAEIYRSLQFAAYLLGIVGITYLAGQLVALPLFVIVYLRTWGQYRWSVALAYAAMTFLMVWGFYGQLMNLLLHPSLLFF
;
A
#
# COMPACT_ATOMS: atom_id res chain seq x y z
N TYR A 1 -11.25 3.09 16.62
CA TYR A 1 -12.26 4.17 16.63
C TYR A 1 -13.68 3.63 16.72
N GLY A 2 -14.20 2.92 15.71
CA GLY A 2 -15.62 2.49 15.68
C GLY A 2 -16.08 1.69 16.91
N HIS A 3 -15.26 0.75 17.38
CA HIS A 3 -15.54 0.01 18.61
C HIS A 3 -15.60 0.91 19.85
N ALA A 4 -14.69 1.89 19.96
CA ALA A 4 -14.69 2.83 21.09
C ALA A 4 -15.96 3.70 21.11
N VAL A 5 -16.47 4.11 19.95
CA VAL A 5 -17.76 4.83 19.84
C VAL A 5 -18.93 3.94 20.28
N GLN A 6 -18.94 2.67 19.87
CA GLN A 6 -20.02 1.72 20.18
C GLN A 6 -20.04 1.29 21.65
N SER A 7 -18.87 1.17 22.28
CA SER A 7 -18.74 0.74 23.67
C SER A 7 -18.78 1.90 24.68
N ALA A 8 -18.65 3.15 24.23
CA ALA A 8 -18.69 4.30 25.12
C ALA A 8 -20.12 4.55 25.62
N ARG A 9 -20.26 4.76 26.95
CA ARG A 9 -21.54 5.15 27.57
C ARG A 9 -22.06 6.49 27.04
N ASP A 10 -21.15 7.43 26.76
CA ASP A 10 -21.45 8.71 26.12
C ASP A 10 -20.54 8.89 24.89
N SER A 11 -21.18 8.85 23.72
CA SER A 11 -20.54 8.99 22.41
C SER A 11 -20.70 10.38 21.79
N SER A 12 -21.36 11.32 22.45
CA SER A 12 -21.74 12.63 21.89
C SER A 12 -20.57 13.51 21.47
N LYS A 13 -19.41 13.37 22.12
CA LYS A 13 -18.20 14.19 21.87
C LYS A 13 -17.24 13.58 20.83
N PHE A 14 -17.47 12.33 20.41
CA PHE A 14 -16.62 11.69 19.40
C PHE A 14 -16.74 12.43 18.06
N GLY A 15 -15.60 12.74 17.44
CA GLY A 15 -15.52 13.55 16.22
C GLY A 15 -15.35 15.05 16.46
N SER A 16 -15.51 15.53 17.70
CA SER A 16 -15.31 16.93 18.10
C SER A 16 -14.02 17.13 18.92
N GLY A 17 -13.01 16.27 18.71
CA GLY A 17 -11.73 16.35 19.41
C GLY A 17 -11.66 15.58 20.73
N ASP A 18 -12.61 14.67 21.00
CA ASP A 18 -12.54 13.79 22.18
C ASP A 18 -11.28 12.90 22.14
N ILE A 19 -10.45 13.01 23.17
CA ILE A 19 -9.17 12.31 23.29
C ILE A 19 -9.33 10.78 23.30
N ARG A 20 -10.47 10.26 23.76
CA ARG A 20 -10.78 8.82 23.73
C ARG A 20 -10.87 8.31 22.29
N GLY A 21 -11.31 9.18 21.38
CA GLY A 21 -11.33 8.95 19.93
C GLY A 21 -9.93 8.88 19.32
N VAL A 22 -8.88 9.34 20.00
CA VAL A 22 -7.48 9.29 19.54
C VAL A 22 -6.73 8.16 20.25
N ILE A 23 -6.80 8.09 21.58
CA ILE A 23 -6.08 7.08 22.38
C ILE A 23 -6.49 5.67 21.96
N ALA A 24 -7.78 5.39 21.78
CA ALA A 24 -8.25 4.05 21.45
C ALA A 24 -7.71 3.50 20.11
N PRO A 25 -7.86 4.20 18.96
CA PRO A 25 -7.25 3.74 17.71
C PRO A 25 -5.72 3.73 17.75
N GLU A 26 -5.06 4.71 18.39
CA GLU A 26 -3.59 4.73 18.46
C GLU A 26 -3.02 3.60 19.31
N ALA A 27 -3.65 3.29 20.45
CA ALA A 27 -3.28 2.14 21.27
C ALA A 27 -3.47 0.82 20.51
N ALA A 28 -4.60 0.67 19.79
CA ALA A 28 -4.85 -0.50 18.95
C ALA A 28 -3.82 -0.63 17.82
N ASN A 29 -3.48 0.48 17.16
CA ASN A 29 -2.47 0.52 16.09
C ASN A 29 -1.08 0.14 16.60
N ASN A 30 -0.67 0.64 17.77
CA ASN A 30 0.63 0.30 18.37
C ASN A 30 0.68 -1.15 18.87
N ALA A 31 -0.38 -1.65 19.51
CA ALA A 31 -0.46 -3.05 19.92
C ALA A 31 -0.41 -4.02 18.73
N HIS A 32 -1.07 -3.65 17.62
CA HIS A 32 -1.08 -4.45 16.39
C HIS A 32 0.33 -4.64 15.80
N LYS A 33 1.20 -3.61 15.83
CA LYS A 33 2.55 -3.70 15.24
C LYS A 33 3.40 -4.81 15.86
N ALA A 34 3.37 -4.95 17.18
CA ALA A 34 4.08 -6.03 17.87
C ALA A 34 3.44 -7.40 17.59
N GLY A 35 2.10 -7.46 17.63
CA GLY A 35 1.35 -8.68 17.33
C GLY A 35 1.52 -9.19 15.90
N ALA A 36 1.73 -8.29 14.92
CA ALA A 36 1.97 -8.64 13.53
C ALA A 36 3.25 -9.45 13.32
N LEU A 37 4.20 -9.39 14.26
CA LEU A 37 5.44 -10.17 14.18
C LEU A 37 5.21 -11.66 14.38
N ILE A 38 4.24 -12.03 15.24
CA ILE A 38 3.96 -13.43 15.59
C ILE A 38 3.69 -14.28 14.34
N PRO A 39 2.68 -13.97 13.50
CA PRO A 39 2.42 -14.79 12.31
C PRO A 39 3.55 -14.69 11.28
N THR A 40 4.25 -13.55 11.24
CA THR A 40 5.36 -13.33 10.30
C THR A 40 6.52 -14.27 10.61
N VAL A 41 6.89 -14.39 11.88
CA VAL A 41 8.05 -15.19 12.31
C VAL A 41 7.68 -16.66 12.45
N ALA A 42 6.52 -16.97 13.04
CA ALA A 42 6.10 -18.34 13.32
C ALA A 42 5.60 -19.09 12.09
N PHE A 43 4.91 -18.41 11.18
CA PHE A 43 4.25 -19.04 10.03
C PHE A 43 4.77 -18.55 8.68
N GLY A 44 5.67 -17.56 8.66
CA GLY A 44 6.09 -16.90 7.43
C GLY A 44 4.99 -16.07 6.76
N ILE A 45 3.87 -15.81 7.45
CA ILE A 45 2.73 -15.07 6.90
C ILE A 45 2.75 -13.65 7.48
N PRO A 46 2.91 -12.61 6.68
CA PRO A 46 3.06 -11.27 7.22
C PRO A 46 1.75 -10.76 7.83
N GLY A 47 1.81 -10.28 9.07
CA GLY A 47 0.66 -9.71 9.78
C GLY A 47 0.33 -8.27 9.40
N SER A 48 1.17 -7.61 8.61
CA SER A 48 1.05 -6.22 8.15
C SER A 48 1.91 -5.98 6.89
N ILE A 49 1.75 -4.82 6.24
CA ILE A 49 2.59 -4.43 5.10
C ILE A 49 4.06 -4.31 5.52
N GLY A 50 4.34 -3.71 6.68
CA GLY A 50 5.71 -3.55 7.18
C GLY A 50 6.39 -4.89 7.46
N THR A 51 5.65 -5.86 7.99
CA THR A 51 6.18 -7.20 8.23
C THR A 51 6.32 -8.04 6.96
N ALA A 52 5.62 -7.70 5.88
CA ALA A 52 5.83 -8.31 4.56
C ALA A 52 7.20 -7.92 3.99
N ILE A 53 7.58 -6.64 4.13
CA ILE A 53 8.93 -6.17 3.78
C ILE A 53 9.99 -6.83 4.66
N LEU A 54 9.73 -6.96 5.96
CA LEU A 54 10.61 -7.67 6.88
C LEU A 54 10.80 -9.13 6.47
N LEU A 55 9.73 -9.83 6.08
CA LEU A 55 9.80 -11.21 5.58
C LEU A 55 10.74 -11.32 4.38
N SER A 56 10.60 -10.43 3.40
CA SER A 56 11.50 -10.36 2.24
C SER A 56 12.96 -10.15 2.67
N ALA A 57 13.20 -9.25 3.64
CA ALA A 57 14.55 -9.01 4.16
C ALA A 57 15.14 -10.24 4.89
N LEU A 58 14.34 -10.96 5.67
CA LEU A 58 14.77 -12.19 6.35
C LEU A 58 15.18 -13.27 5.35
N VAL A 59 14.38 -13.47 4.30
CA VAL A 59 14.67 -14.44 3.22
C VAL A 59 15.95 -14.07 2.48
N ILE A 60 16.17 -12.78 2.17
CA ILE A 60 17.42 -12.29 1.56
C ILE A 60 18.63 -12.57 2.46
N LYS A 61 18.45 -12.54 3.78
CA LYS A 61 19.49 -12.89 4.77
C LYS A 61 19.61 -14.40 5.02
N GLY A 62 18.91 -15.24 4.26
CA GLY A 62 18.96 -16.70 4.40
C GLY A 62 18.16 -17.24 5.58
N LEU A 63 17.41 -16.39 6.29
CA LEU A 63 16.51 -16.82 7.34
C LEU A 63 15.20 -17.30 6.73
N ARG A 64 14.70 -18.43 7.22
CA ARG A 64 13.42 -19.02 6.78
C ARG A 64 12.40 -18.91 7.90
N PRO A 65 11.52 -17.90 7.85
CA PRO A 65 10.43 -17.76 8.79
C PRO A 65 9.54 -19.01 8.80
N GLY A 66 9.11 -19.43 9.98
CA GLY A 66 8.52 -20.76 10.20
C GLY A 66 8.98 -21.38 11.53
N PRO A 67 8.85 -22.72 11.66
CA PRO A 67 9.26 -23.45 12.87
C PRO A 67 10.71 -23.19 13.28
N ASP A 68 11.62 -23.04 12.31
CA ASP A 68 13.04 -22.77 12.57
C ASP A 68 13.27 -21.49 13.36
N MET A 69 12.43 -20.48 13.19
CA MET A 69 12.52 -19.24 13.98
C MET A 69 12.13 -19.45 15.45
N LEU A 70 11.34 -20.47 15.74
CA LEU A 70 10.92 -20.82 17.10
C LEU A 70 11.80 -21.90 17.74
N THR A 71 12.74 -22.48 16.98
CA THR A 71 13.64 -23.53 17.43
C THR A 71 15.11 -23.14 17.24
N VAL A 72 15.63 -23.25 16.02
CA VAL A 72 17.05 -23.05 15.69
C VAL A 72 17.45 -21.58 15.79
N ASN A 73 16.66 -20.68 15.22
CA ASN A 73 16.89 -19.23 15.18
C ASN A 73 16.18 -18.50 16.35
N LEU A 74 15.89 -19.22 17.44
CA LEU A 74 15.21 -18.68 18.62
C LEU A 74 15.89 -17.42 19.20
N PRO A 75 17.24 -17.32 19.28
CA PRO A 75 17.90 -16.10 19.73
C PRO A 75 17.60 -14.87 18.85
N ILE A 76 17.45 -15.06 17.53
CA ILE A 76 17.09 -13.99 16.60
C ILE A 76 15.65 -13.54 16.87
N THR A 77 14.73 -14.50 17.03
CA THR A 77 13.33 -14.20 17.37
C THR A 77 13.22 -13.41 18.68
N PHE A 78 13.92 -13.82 19.74
CA PHE A 78 13.93 -13.07 21.00
C PHE A 78 14.57 -11.69 20.85
N SER A 79 15.63 -11.56 20.04
CA SER A 79 16.24 -10.26 19.74
C SER A 79 15.25 -9.32 19.06
N MET A 80 14.43 -9.84 18.13
CA MET A 80 13.38 -9.05 17.47
C MET A 80 12.28 -8.63 18.45
N VAL A 81 11.85 -9.53 19.34
CA VAL A 81 10.85 -9.22 20.39
C VAL A 81 11.37 -8.11 21.32
N TRP A 82 12.59 -8.27 21.85
CA TRP A 82 13.20 -7.27 22.73
C TRP A 82 13.49 -5.95 22.01
N ALA A 83 13.93 -5.99 20.75
CA ALA A 83 14.15 -4.79 19.96
C ALA A 83 12.85 -3.98 19.81
N ILE A 84 11.71 -4.63 19.54
CA ILE A 84 10.41 -3.94 19.47
C ILE A 84 10.01 -3.39 20.84
N ALA A 85 10.19 -4.17 21.91
CA ALA A 85 9.83 -3.74 23.26
C ALA A 85 10.64 -2.50 23.67
N VAL A 86 11.96 -2.55 23.53
CA VAL A 86 12.87 -1.45 23.84
C VAL A 86 12.61 -0.26 22.92
N ALA A 87 12.46 -0.47 21.60
CA ALA A 87 12.18 0.60 20.65
C ALA A 87 10.88 1.34 21.00
N ASN A 88 9.82 0.63 21.42
CA ASN A 88 8.57 1.26 21.83
C ASN A 88 8.71 2.07 23.12
N VAL A 89 9.46 1.57 24.11
CA VAL A 89 9.72 2.32 25.36
C VAL A 89 10.55 3.57 25.08
N VAL A 90 11.63 3.43 24.31
CA VAL A 90 12.49 4.55 23.90
C VAL A 90 11.69 5.57 23.07
N ALA A 91 10.91 5.10 22.09
CA ALA A 91 10.06 5.97 21.28
C ALA A 91 9.03 6.70 22.14
N ALA A 92 8.35 6.03 23.08
CA ALA A 92 7.42 6.67 23.99
C ALA A 92 8.10 7.76 24.83
N GLY A 93 9.29 7.48 25.38
CA GLY A 93 10.08 8.46 26.13
C GLY A 93 10.47 9.67 25.28
N LEU A 94 10.97 9.45 24.06
CA LEU A 94 11.32 10.51 23.12
C LEU A 94 10.10 11.33 22.68
N LEU A 95 8.97 10.68 22.37
CA LEU A 95 7.72 11.33 21.98
C LEU A 95 7.16 12.19 23.12
N MET A 96 7.29 11.73 24.37
CA MET A 96 6.93 12.53 25.55
C MET A 96 7.85 13.74 25.72
N LEU A 97 9.18 13.53 25.61
CA LEU A 97 10.17 14.59 25.75
C LEU A 97 10.03 15.68 24.68
N PHE A 98 9.81 15.28 23.44
CA PHE A 98 9.71 16.17 22.27
C PHE A 98 8.26 16.46 21.86
N SER A 99 7.29 16.19 22.72
CA SER A 99 5.85 16.32 22.40
C SER A 99 5.51 17.68 21.81
N ARG A 100 6.04 18.77 22.39
CA ARG A 100 5.79 20.15 21.92
C ARG A 100 6.34 20.40 20.51
N GLN A 101 7.51 19.85 20.19
CA GLN A 101 8.16 19.99 18.89
C GLN A 101 7.43 19.16 17.83
N ILE A 102 7.04 17.93 18.19
CA ILE A 102 6.31 17.02 17.30
C ILE A 102 4.91 17.55 17.00
N GLN A 103 4.24 18.16 17.98
CA GLN A 103 2.97 18.86 17.76
C GLN A 103 3.12 19.97 16.70
N LYS A 104 4.25 20.70 16.66
CA LYS A 104 4.51 21.70 15.62
C LYS A 104 4.65 21.09 14.23
N MET A 105 5.17 19.86 14.13
CA MET A 105 5.28 19.16 12.84
C MET A 105 3.90 18.92 12.20
N ALA A 106 2.84 18.76 13.00
CA ALA A 106 1.48 18.60 12.48
C ALA A 106 0.96 19.83 11.72
N PHE A 107 1.58 21.01 11.93
CA PHE A 107 1.25 22.25 11.22
C PHE A 107 2.17 22.52 10.02
N VAL A 108 3.13 21.64 9.73
CA VAL A 108 3.99 21.80 8.55
C VAL A 108 3.13 21.63 7.30
N PRO A 109 3.11 22.62 6.38
CA PRO A 109 2.33 22.50 5.16
C PRO A 109 2.76 21.29 4.33
N GLY A 110 1.78 20.52 3.84
CA GLY A 110 2.04 19.32 3.04
C GLY A 110 2.92 19.59 1.81
N HIS A 111 2.84 20.79 1.22
CA HIS A 111 3.67 21.19 0.08
C HIS A 111 5.18 21.22 0.37
N LEU A 112 5.62 21.33 1.62
CA LEU A 112 7.04 21.19 1.98
C LEU A 112 7.46 19.72 2.14
N ILE A 113 6.51 18.84 2.46
CA ILE A 113 6.76 17.42 2.71
C ILE A 113 6.85 16.65 1.39
N VAL A 114 5.93 16.93 0.46
CA VAL A 114 5.82 16.22 -0.83
C VAL A 114 7.15 16.11 -1.59
N PRO A 115 7.89 17.19 -1.87
CA PRO A 115 9.10 17.09 -2.69
C PRO A 115 10.19 16.25 -2.03
N GLY A 116 10.38 16.37 -0.71
CA GLY A 116 11.34 15.54 0.03
C GLY A 116 10.97 14.07 0.00
N VAL A 117 9.68 13.74 0.22
CA VAL A 117 9.20 12.36 0.11
C VAL A 117 9.41 11.80 -1.29
N MET A 118 9.18 12.60 -2.35
CA MET A 118 9.42 12.15 -3.73
C MET A 118 10.90 11.87 -4.01
N VAL A 119 11.81 12.73 -3.54
CA VAL A 119 13.26 12.50 -3.69
C VAL A 119 13.66 11.20 -3.00
N VAL A 120 13.23 11.00 -1.75
CA VAL A 120 13.56 9.77 -0.99
C VAL A 120 12.95 8.52 -1.64
N LEU A 121 11.73 8.61 -2.19
CA LEU A 121 11.10 7.49 -2.89
C LEU A 121 11.84 7.12 -4.17
N LEU A 122 12.15 8.10 -5.02
CA LEU A 122 12.86 7.87 -6.28
C LEU A 122 14.29 7.38 -6.04
N MET A 123 15.00 7.95 -5.06
CA MET A 123 16.31 7.43 -4.70
C MET A 123 16.22 6.05 -4.03
N GLY A 124 15.17 5.80 -3.24
CA GLY A 124 14.92 4.50 -2.61
C GLY A 124 14.72 3.37 -3.63
N THR A 125 14.00 3.64 -4.73
CA THR A 125 13.86 2.65 -5.81
C THR A 125 15.15 2.50 -6.60
N TRP A 126 15.92 3.58 -6.76
CA TRP A 126 17.23 3.54 -7.42
C TRP A 126 18.24 2.64 -6.70
N VAL A 127 18.22 2.58 -5.36
CA VAL A 127 19.15 1.74 -4.59
C VAL A 127 19.08 0.26 -5.00
N ALA A 128 17.92 -0.21 -5.47
CA ALA A 128 17.72 -1.62 -5.77
C ALA A 128 18.52 -2.09 -7.01
N THR A 129 18.38 -1.41 -8.15
CA THR A 129 19.02 -1.84 -9.41
C THR A 129 19.82 -0.75 -10.12
N SER A 130 19.84 0.48 -9.60
CA SER A 130 20.43 1.66 -10.27
C SER A 130 19.92 1.85 -11.70
N SER A 131 18.65 1.55 -11.93
CA SER A 131 17.98 1.66 -13.23
C SER A 131 16.85 2.68 -13.21
N ILE A 132 16.75 3.45 -14.29
CA ILE A 132 15.62 4.38 -14.50
C ILE A 132 14.30 3.62 -14.73
N GLY A 133 14.38 2.34 -15.11
CA GLY A 133 13.21 1.45 -15.18
C GLY A 133 12.50 1.31 -13.83
N ASP A 134 13.22 1.38 -12.72
CA ASP A 134 12.63 1.30 -11.38
C ASP A 134 11.81 2.55 -11.05
N TRP A 135 12.21 3.71 -11.57
CA TRP A 135 11.43 4.95 -11.45
C TRP A 135 10.13 4.83 -12.24
N TRP A 136 10.17 4.30 -13.46
CA TRP A 136 8.96 4.07 -14.26
C TRP A 136 8.01 3.10 -13.58
N THR A 137 8.53 1.98 -13.04
CA THR A 137 7.73 1.03 -12.27
C THR A 137 7.12 1.69 -11.04
N CYS A 138 7.89 2.49 -10.30
CA CYS A 138 7.42 3.22 -9.13
C CYS A 138 6.27 4.19 -9.47
N LEU A 139 6.44 5.00 -10.52
CA LEU A 139 5.44 5.95 -10.96
C LEU A 139 4.19 5.26 -11.50
N ALA A 140 4.34 4.17 -12.26
CA ALA A 140 3.23 3.37 -12.76
C ALA A 140 2.41 2.75 -11.61
N MET A 141 3.08 2.16 -10.61
CA MET A 141 2.43 1.62 -9.42
C MET A 141 1.79 2.72 -8.56
N GLY A 142 2.42 3.89 -8.46
CA GLY A 142 1.86 5.06 -7.80
C GLY A 142 0.58 5.57 -8.50
N ALA A 143 0.58 5.62 -9.84
CA ALA A 143 -0.58 5.98 -10.64
C ALA A 143 -1.72 4.95 -10.48
N LEU A 144 -1.40 3.65 -10.52
CA LEU A 144 -2.38 2.59 -10.25
C LEU A 144 -2.99 2.75 -8.85
N GLY A 145 -2.15 2.95 -7.83
CA GLY A 145 -2.60 3.18 -6.45
C GLY A 145 -3.47 4.42 -6.31
N TYR A 146 -3.19 5.48 -7.08
CA TYR A 146 -4.02 6.68 -7.14
C TYR A 146 -5.39 6.38 -7.76
N LEU A 147 -5.44 5.66 -8.89
CA LEU A 147 -6.70 5.27 -9.54
C LEU A 147 -7.54 4.36 -8.63
N MET A 148 -6.91 3.41 -7.94
CA MET A 148 -7.57 2.58 -6.92
C MET A 148 -8.18 3.43 -5.80
N LYS A 149 -7.43 4.42 -5.29
CA LYS A 149 -7.93 5.33 -4.25
C LYS A 149 -9.19 6.08 -4.74
N GLN A 150 -9.17 6.59 -5.97
CA GLN A 150 -10.30 7.32 -6.54
C GLN A 150 -11.51 6.43 -6.84
N GLY A 151 -11.27 5.20 -7.28
CA GLY A 151 -12.31 4.20 -7.51
C GLY A 151 -12.89 3.59 -6.23
N GLY A 152 -12.29 3.83 -5.06
CA GLY A 152 -12.73 3.21 -3.81
C GLY A 152 -12.20 1.79 -3.59
N TRP A 153 -11.09 1.44 -4.23
CA TRP A 153 -10.45 0.13 -4.10
C TRP A 153 -9.40 0.15 -2.97
N PRO A 154 -9.40 -0.84 -2.06
CA PRO A 154 -8.38 -0.94 -1.03
C PRO A 154 -7.03 -1.27 -1.68
N ARG A 155 -5.99 -0.48 -1.39
CA ARG A 155 -4.63 -0.65 -1.91
C ARG A 155 -3.82 -1.73 -1.17
N PRO A 156 -3.92 -1.87 0.18
CA PRO A 156 -3.12 -2.87 0.90
C PRO A 156 -3.28 -4.33 0.43
N PRO A 157 -4.48 -4.82 0.06
CA PRO A 157 -4.64 -6.18 -0.46
C PRO A 157 -3.82 -6.47 -1.71
N LEU A 158 -3.61 -5.47 -2.59
CA LEU A 158 -2.79 -5.64 -3.79
C LEU A 158 -1.33 -5.89 -3.44
N ILE A 159 -0.78 -5.08 -2.50
CA ILE A 159 0.60 -5.24 -2.03
C ILE A 159 0.76 -6.59 -1.33
N LEU A 160 -0.23 -6.99 -0.52
CA LEU A 160 -0.21 -8.28 0.16
C LEU A 160 -0.22 -9.43 -0.86
N ALA A 161 -1.07 -9.38 -1.89
CA ALA A 161 -1.12 -10.39 -2.93
C ALA A 161 0.22 -10.53 -3.68
N LEU A 162 0.90 -9.41 -3.97
CA LEU A 162 2.20 -9.42 -4.63
C LEU A 162 3.27 -10.16 -3.81
N VAL A 163 3.29 -9.98 -2.49
CA VAL A 163 4.28 -10.62 -1.61
C VAL A 163 3.91 -12.07 -1.29
N LEU A 164 2.62 -12.35 -1.07
CA LEU A 164 2.17 -13.68 -0.64
C LEU A 164 1.96 -14.65 -1.79
N GLY A 165 1.73 -14.20 -3.03
CA GLY A 165 1.31 -15.07 -4.13
C GLY A 165 2.23 -16.28 -4.33
N GLY A 166 3.54 -16.04 -4.47
CA GLY A 166 4.52 -17.11 -4.62
C GLY A 166 4.68 -17.98 -3.36
N LEU A 167 4.59 -17.38 -2.18
CA LEU A 167 4.64 -18.13 -0.91
C LEU A 167 3.45 -19.08 -0.79
N MET A 168 2.25 -18.63 -1.16
CA MET A 168 1.03 -19.43 -1.11
C MET A 168 1.05 -20.58 -2.11
N GLU A 169 1.55 -20.37 -3.33
CA GLU A 169 1.75 -21.47 -4.30
C GLU A 169 2.70 -22.52 -3.72
N ASN A 170 3.86 -22.11 -3.20
CA ASN A 170 4.85 -23.03 -2.65
C ASN A 170 4.30 -23.86 -1.48
N ILE A 171 3.58 -23.22 -0.54
CA ILE A 171 3.00 -23.91 0.62
C ILE A 171 1.85 -24.84 0.18
N LEU A 172 1.02 -24.41 -0.78
CA LEU A 172 -0.07 -25.24 -1.31
C LEU A 172 0.47 -26.48 -2.01
N GLN A 173 1.49 -26.31 -2.85
CA GLN A 173 2.14 -27.40 -3.56
C GLN A 173 2.81 -28.37 -2.58
N LEU A 174 3.56 -27.86 -1.60
CA LEU A 174 4.21 -28.67 -0.57
C LEU A 174 3.18 -29.47 0.25
N SER A 175 2.08 -28.84 0.66
CA SER A 175 1.02 -29.51 1.42
C SER A 175 0.37 -30.61 0.59
N THR A 176 0.04 -30.32 -0.67
CA THR A 176 -0.58 -31.27 -1.58
C THR A 176 0.34 -32.46 -1.88
N GLN A 177 1.66 -32.23 -2.02
CA GLN A 177 2.64 -33.30 -2.22
C GLN A 177 2.79 -34.20 -0.99
N ILE A 178 2.93 -33.61 0.21
CA ILE A 178 3.11 -34.37 1.46
C ILE A 178 1.91 -35.29 1.74
N TYR A 179 0.70 -34.82 1.43
CA TYR A 179 -0.54 -35.54 1.73
C TYR A 179 -1.13 -36.30 0.54
N GLY A 180 -0.38 -36.40 -0.57
CA GLY A 180 -0.82 -37.17 -1.74
C GLY A 180 -2.10 -36.64 -2.40
N GLY A 181 -2.38 -35.34 -2.29
CA GLY A 181 -3.58 -34.70 -2.81
C GLY A 181 -4.16 -33.65 -1.84
N TYR A 182 -5.45 -33.35 -1.99
CA TYR A 182 -6.17 -32.37 -1.18
C TYR A 182 -6.75 -32.93 0.13
N ASP A 183 -6.33 -34.14 0.53
CA ASP A 183 -6.81 -34.83 1.72
C ASP A 183 -6.61 -34.02 3.02
N TRP A 184 -5.54 -33.21 3.03
CA TRP A 184 -5.19 -32.35 4.16
C TRP A 184 -6.24 -31.28 4.48
N LEU A 185 -7.11 -30.91 3.53
CA LEU A 185 -8.23 -29.98 3.76
C LEU A 185 -9.27 -30.60 4.70
N PHE A 186 -9.53 -31.91 4.56
CA PHE A 186 -10.64 -32.57 5.23
C PHE A 186 -10.23 -33.36 6.48
N ASN A 187 -8.97 -33.78 6.58
CA ASN A 187 -8.51 -34.68 7.63
C ASN A 187 -7.62 -34.02 8.70
N ARG A 188 -7.30 -32.73 8.56
CA ARG A 188 -6.49 -32.00 9.54
C ARG A 188 -7.38 -31.10 10.43
N PRO A 189 -7.52 -31.41 11.73
CA PRO A 189 -8.43 -30.67 12.61
C PRO A 189 -8.19 -29.15 12.64
N ILE A 190 -6.92 -28.73 12.63
CA ILE A 190 -6.55 -27.31 12.63
C ILE A 190 -6.98 -26.63 11.32
N VAL A 191 -6.85 -27.32 10.18
CA VAL A 191 -7.25 -26.79 8.87
C VAL A 191 -8.76 -26.61 8.82
N ILE A 192 -9.52 -27.62 9.24
CA ILE A 192 -11.00 -27.56 9.31
C ILE A 192 -11.45 -26.40 10.20
N VAL A 193 -10.82 -26.20 11.36
CA VAL A 193 -11.14 -25.07 12.25
C VAL A 193 -10.89 -23.73 11.56
N ILE A 194 -9.76 -23.58 10.87
CA ILE A 194 -9.43 -22.36 10.12
C ILE A 194 -10.44 -22.13 8.98
N GLU A 195 -10.79 -23.16 8.22
CA GLU A 195 -11.78 -23.10 7.13
C GLU A 195 -13.15 -22.65 7.65
N VAL A 196 -13.61 -23.20 8.77
CA VAL A 196 -14.86 -22.78 9.41
C VAL A 196 -14.79 -21.32 9.84
N LEU A 197 -13.68 -20.87 10.43
CA LEU A 197 -13.50 -19.47 10.81
C LEU A 197 -13.50 -18.53 9.59
N VAL A 198 -12.87 -18.93 8.49
CA VAL A 198 -12.89 -18.19 7.22
C VAL A 198 -14.32 -18.12 6.67
N ALA A 199 -15.04 -19.24 6.62
CA ALA A 199 -16.41 -19.30 6.16
C ALA A 199 -17.35 -18.41 7.00
N LEU A 200 -17.23 -18.46 8.33
CA LEU A 200 -17.98 -17.60 9.25
C LEU A 200 -17.65 -16.11 9.01
N THR A 201 -16.38 -15.78 8.84
CA THR A 201 -15.94 -14.39 8.59
C THR A 201 -16.54 -13.85 7.29
N ILE A 202 -16.48 -14.63 6.21
CA ILE A 202 -17.08 -14.28 4.91
C ILE A 202 -18.60 -14.14 5.05
N PHE A 203 -19.25 -15.08 5.75
CA PHE A 203 -20.70 -15.06 5.96
C PHE A 203 -21.15 -13.80 6.71
N PHE A 204 -20.50 -13.46 7.83
CA PHE A 204 -20.82 -12.25 8.60
C PHE A 204 -20.53 -10.97 7.80
N ALA A 205 -19.43 -10.94 7.03
CA ALA A 205 -19.09 -9.81 6.17
C ALA A 205 -20.14 -9.61 5.06
N ALA A 206 -20.55 -10.70 4.38
CA ALA A 206 -21.58 -10.67 3.34
C ALA A 206 -22.93 -10.21 3.92
N ARG A 207 -23.34 -10.74 5.07
CA ARG A 207 -24.57 -10.32 5.76
C ARG A 207 -24.53 -8.84 6.15
N GLY A 208 -23.38 -8.35 6.62
CA GLY A 208 -23.17 -6.93 6.93
C GLY A 208 -23.20 -6.03 5.70
N ALA A 209 -22.74 -6.52 4.54
CA ALA A 209 -22.74 -5.79 3.28
C ALA A 209 -24.13 -5.71 2.64
N LEU A 210 -24.96 -6.75 2.81
CA LEU A 210 -26.33 -6.83 2.28
C LEU A 210 -27.36 -6.06 3.13
N ARG A 211 -27.05 -5.78 4.41
CA ARG A 211 -27.91 -4.95 5.26
C ARG A 211 -27.95 -3.51 4.75
N PRO A 212 -29.13 -2.90 4.54
CA PRO A 212 -29.23 -1.50 4.15
C PRO A 212 -28.61 -0.64 5.24
N LYS A 213 -27.55 0.09 4.89
CA LYS A 213 -26.85 0.98 5.83
C LYS A 213 -27.71 2.20 6.10
N SER A 214 -28.41 2.20 7.23
CA SER A 214 -29.00 3.40 7.83
C SER A 214 -27.90 4.16 8.58
N GLY A 215 -27.36 5.22 7.98
CA GLY A 215 -26.42 6.13 8.63
C GLY A 215 -25.30 6.69 7.74
N LYS A 216 -24.91 7.95 8.00
CA LYS A 216 -23.78 8.64 7.35
C LYS A 216 -22.49 7.85 7.59
N ARG A 217 -21.89 7.29 6.53
CA ARG A 217 -20.56 6.65 6.64
C ARG A 217 -19.53 7.72 7.08
N PRO A 218 -18.61 7.41 8.01
CA PRO A 218 -17.44 8.24 8.19
C PRO A 218 -16.69 8.34 6.86
N GLN A 219 -16.50 9.58 6.36
CA GLN A 219 -15.93 9.88 5.04
C GLN A 219 -14.41 9.61 4.95
N GLY A 220 -13.76 9.20 6.05
CA GLY A 220 -12.33 8.89 6.10
C GLY A 220 -12.09 7.40 6.34
N GLY A 221 -11.84 6.65 5.27
CA GLY A 221 -11.42 5.24 5.33
C GLY A 221 -10.95 4.76 3.96
N GLU A 222 -10.05 3.77 3.93
CA GLU A 222 -9.65 3.16 2.66
C GLU A 222 -10.86 2.52 1.97
N GLY A 223 -11.00 2.79 0.67
CA GLY A 223 -12.17 2.35 -0.10
C GLY A 223 -13.49 3.08 0.19
N ALA A 224 -13.44 4.23 0.89
CA ALA A 224 -14.63 5.04 1.16
C ALA A 224 -15.07 5.88 -0.05
N ALA A 225 -14.15 6.18 -0.98
CA ALA A 225 -14.46 6.92 -2.21
C ALA A 225 -15.46 6.12 -3.07
N GLN A 226 -16.44 6.80 -3.64
CA GLN A 226 -17.44 6.19 -4.52
C GLN A 226 -17.49 7.01 -5.80
N ASN A 227 -16.60 6.70 -6.73
CA ASN A 227 -16.66 7.24 -8.08
C ASN A 227 -16.88 6.10 -9.09
N PRO A 228 -18.14 5.77 -9.43
CA PRO A 228 -18.46 4.68 -10.34
C PRO A 228 -17.81 4.81 -11.72
N LEU A 229 -17.61 6.05 -12.19
CA LEU A 229 -16.99 6.33 -13.49
C LEU A 229 -15.49 6.02 -13.49
N VAL A 230 -14.81 6.11 -12.35
CA VAL A 230 -13.40 5.71 -12.19
C VAL A 230 -13.27 4.23 -11.82
N SER A 231 -14.20 3.71 -11.02
CA SER A 231 -14.19 2.30 -10.58
C SER A 231 -14.51 1.33 -11.73
N LEU A 232 -15.44 1.68 -12.62
CA LEU A 232 -15.88 0.79 -13.69
C LEU A 232 -14.74 0.38 -14.65
N PRO A 233 -13.91 1.30 -15.20
CA PRO A 233 -12.75 0.93 -16.01
C PRO A 233 -11.76 0.03 -15.25
N LEU A 234 -11.53 0.31 -13.96
CA LEU A 234 -10.64 -0.49 -13.12
C LEU A 234 -11.19 -1.91 -12.90
N ALA A 235 -12.50 -2.05 -12.68
CA ALA A 235 -13.17 -3.33 -12.55
C ALA A 235 -13.08 -4.16 -13.84
N ILE A 236 -13.30 -3.53 -14.99
CA ILE A 236 -13.16 -4.18 -16.31
C ILE A 236 -11.71 -4.62 -16.54
N GLY A 237 -10.74 -3.75 -16.25
CA GLY A 237 -9.32 -4.06 -16.34
C GLY A 237 -8.93 -5.24 -15.44
N MET A 238 -9.48 -5.31 -14.22
CA MET A 238 -9.26 -6.45 -13.32
C MET A 238 -9.84 -7.76 -13.86
N VAL A 239 -11.05 -7.75 -14.44
CA VAL A 239 -11.60 -8.94 -15.11
C VAL A 239 -10.69 -9.38 -16.24
N PHE A 240 -10.23 -8.45 -17.08
CA PHE A 240 -9.30 -8.75 -18.16
C PHE A 240 -7.99 -9.36 -17.65
N ILE A 241 -7.37 -8.76 -16.61
CA ILE A 241 -6.15 -9.28 -16.00
C ILE A 241 -6.37 -10.68 -15.43
N PHE A 242 -7.49 -10.93 -14.75
CA PHE A 242 -7.77 -12.25 -14.19
C PHE A 242 -8.05 -13.31 -15.25
N VAL A 243 -8.80 -12.97 -16.30
CA VAL A 243 -9.02 -13.89 -17.42
C VAL A 243 -7.70 -14.16 -18.15
N PHE A 244 -6.92 -13.13 -18.43
CA PHE A 244 -5.61 -13.28 -19.06
C PHE A 244 -4.66 -14.14 -18.21
N ALA A 245 -4.56 -13.87 -16.91
CA ALA A 245 -3.76 -14.67 -15.99
C ALA A 245 -4.24 -16.12 -15.92
N TYR A 246 -5.56 -16.36 -16.01
CA TYR A 246 -6.12 -17.70 -16.02
C TYR A 246 -5.70 -18.45 -17.29
N LEU A 247 -5.83 -17.80 -18.46
CA LEU A 247 -5.41 -18.36 -19.74
C LEU A 247 -3.91 -18.68 -19.74
N VAL A 248 -3.07 -17.74 -19.31
CA VAL A 248 -1.61 -17.96 -19.17
C VAL A 248 -1.32 -19.12 -18.22
N SER A 249 -2.05 -19.23 -17.12
CA SER A 249 -1.86 -20.33 -16.16
C SER A 249 -2.23 -21.71 -16.74
N MET A 250 -3.03 -21.78 -17.81
CA MET A 250 -3.36 -23.05 -18.46
C MET A 250 -2.17 -23.62 -19.26
N ASP A 251 -1.29 -22.75 -19.75
CA ASP A 251 -0.11 -23.14 -20.54
C ASP A 251 1.06 -23.65 -19.69
N PHE A 252 0.92 -23.63 -18.36
CA PHE A 252 1.98 -24.10 -17.45
C PHE A 252 2.11 -25.62 -17.55
N GLN A 253 3.30 -26.09 -17.96
CA GLN A 253 3.60 -27.50 -18.26
C GLN A 253 3.42 -28.43 -17.05
N GLU A 254 3.67 -27.93 -15.84
CA GLU A 254 3.42 -28.66 -14.61
C GLU A 254 2.16 -28.14 -13.92
N ALA A 255 1.11 -28.98 -13.84
CA ALA A 255 -0.11 -28.68 -13.09
C ALA A 255 0.16 -28.36 -11.61
N ALA A 256 1.34 -28.75 -11.10
CA ALA A 256 1.78 -28.49 -9.74
C ALA A 256 2.20 -27.04 -9.46
N THR A 257 2.52 -26.24 -10.49
CA THR A 257 3.01 -24.85 -10.36
C THR A 257 1.95 -23.78 -10.61
N ALA A 258 0.71 -24.20 -10.85
CA ALA A 258 -0.42 -23.32 -11.13
C ALA A 258 -1.63 -23.56 -10.22
N GLN A 259 -1.46 -24.25 -9.09
CA GLN A 259 -2.57 -24.69 -8.25
C GLN A 259 -3.28 -23.49 -7.59
N PHE A 260 -2.50 -22.61 -6.96
CA PHE A 260 -2.98 -21.43 -6.26
C PHE A 260 -3.52 -20.36 -7.22
N PRO A 261 -2.82 -19.94 -8.30
CA PRO A 261 -3.38 -19.02 -9.29
C PRO A 261 -4.71 -19.48 -9.84
N ARG A 262 -4.84 -20.75 -10.26
CA ARG A 262 -6.09 -21.27 -10.83
C ARG A 262 -7.22 -21.27 -9.80
N ALA A 263 -6.97 -21.74 -8.58
CA ALA A 263 -7.97 -21.75 -7.51
C ALA A 263 -8.50 -20.35 -7.18
N VAL A 264 -7.60 -19.37 -7.06
CA VAL A 264 -7.95 -17.98 -6.77
C VAL A 264 -8.71 -17.35 -7.94
N LEU A 265 -8.25 -17.56 -9.18
CA LEU A 265 -8.86 -16.96 -10.37
C LEU A 265 -10.27 -17.50 -10.65
N MET A 266 -10.52 -18.79 -10.39
CA MET A 266 -11.88 -19.35 -10.49
C MET A 266 -12.89 -18.65 -9.59
N ALA A 267 -12.49 -18.19 -8.40
CA ALA A 267 -13.34 -17.41 -7.51
C ALA A 267 -13.33 -15.91 -7.84
N ALA A 268 -12.19 -15.37 -8.25
CA ALA A 268 -12.00 -13.94 -8.49
C ALA A 268 -12.72 -13.44 -9.75
N ILE A 269 -12.76 -14.24 -10.83
CA ILE A 269 -13.41 -13.84 -12.10
C ILE A 269 -14.92 -13.59 -11.91
N PRO A 270 -15.72 -14.51 -11.32
CA PRO A 270 -17.14 -14.24 -11.05
C PRO A 270 -17.35 -13.05 -10.13
N LEU A 271 -16.52 -12.89 -9.09
CA LEU A 271 -16.62 -11.78 -8.16
C LEU A 271 -16.33 -10.43 -8.85
N ALA A 272 -15.29 -10.37 -9.68
CA ALA A 272 -14.95 -9.19 -10.47
C ALA A 272 -16.06 -8.86 -11.49
N ALA A 273 -16.67 -9.87 -12.11
CA ALA A 273 -17.83 -9.68 -12.98
C ALA A 273 -19.04 -9.08 -12.23
N LEU A 274 -19.30 -9.53 -10.99
CA LEU A 274 -20.34 -8.94 -10.14
C LEU A 274 -20.03 -7.47 -9.79
N VAL A 275 -18.77 -7.12 -9.56
CA VAL A 275 -18.34 -5.73 -9.34
C VAL A 275 -18.58 -4.90 -10.59
N VAL A 276 -18.21 -5.40 -11.78
CA VAL A 276 -18.50 -4.73 -13.06
C VAL A 276 -20.00 -4.48 -13.24
N LEU A 277 -20.85 -5.47 -12.97
CA LEU A 277 -22.31 -5.32 -13.08
C LEU A 277 -22.85 -4.26 -12.09
N LYS A 278 -22.35 -4.25 -10.86
CA LYS A 278 -22.72 -3.26 -9.84
C LYS A 278 -22.29 -1.86 -10.24
N ASP A 279 -21.05 -1.70 -10.68
CA ASP A 279 -20.47 -0.40 -11.06
C ASP A 279 -21.07 0.11 -12.36
N ALA A 280 -21.41 -0.77 -13.32
CA ALA A 280 -22.13 -0.41 -14.54
C ALA A 280 -23.53 0.13 -14.23
N ARG A 281 -24.26 -0.53 -13.31
CA ARG A 281 -25.57 -0.04 -12.84
C ARG A 281 -25.44 1.29 -12.11
N ALA A 282 -24.43 1.47 -11.26
CA ALA A 282 -24.18 2.71 -10.55
C ALA A 282 -23.81 3.85 -11.51
N CYS A 283 -22.89 3.59 -12.45
CA CYS A 283 -22.48 4.50 -13.52
C CYS A 283 -23.68 4.95 -14.37
N SER A 284 -24.53 4.01 -14.80
CA SER A 284 -25.74 4.32 -15.56
C SER A 284 -26.70 5.24 -14.78
N ARG A 285 -26.86 5.04 -13.47
CA ARG A 285 -27.66 5.93 -12.62
C ARG A 285 -27.04 7.33 -12.53
N THR A 286 -25.72 7.43 -12.36
CA THR A 286 -25.01 8.72 -12.31
C THR A 286 -25.10 9.48 -13.63
N ILE A 287 -25.00 8.80 -14.76
CA ILE A 287 -25.14 9.41 -16.10
C ILE A 287 -26.56 9.95 -16.28
N LYS A 288 -27.58 9.17 -15.90
CA LYS A 288 -28.99 9.60 -15.96
C LYS A 288 -29.27 10.80 -15.06
N SER A 289 -28.71 10.82 -13.85
CA SER A 289 -28.91 11.94 -12.91
C SER A 289 -28.16 13.22 -13.31
N SER A 290 -27.10 13.11 -14.12
CA SER A 290 -26.26 14.25 -14.53
C SER A 290 -26.64 14.81 -15.91
N ALA A 291 -27.82 14.45 -16.44
CA ALA A 291 -28.29 14.88 -17.76
C ALA A 291 -27.35 14.53 -18.94
N GLY A 292 -26.58 13.44 -18.84
CA GLY A 292 -25.72 12.96 -19.92
C GLY A 292 -24.35 12.45 -19.45
N PHE A 293 -23.58 11.86 -20.38
CA PHE A 293 -22.26 11.31 -20.08
C PHE A 293 -21.22 12.41 -19.81
N SER A 294 -21.16 13.44 -20.66
CA SER A 294 -20.15 14.50 -20.56
C SER A 294 -20.24 15.26 -19.22
N PRO A 295 -21.42 15.70 -18.75
CA PRO A 295 -21.53 16.35 -17.44
C PRO A 295 -21.21 15.40 -16.28
N ALA A 296 -21.62 14.12 -16.37
CA ALA A 296 -21.29 13.11 -15.37
C ALA A 296 -19.78 12.88 -15.25
N LEU A 297 -19.08 12.80 -16.40
CA LEU A 297 -17.64 12.61 -16.46
C LEU A 297 -16.91 13.83 -15.91
N ILE A 298 -17.31 15.04 -16.28
CA ILE A 298 -16.70 16.28 -15.76
C ILE A 298 -16.92 16.37 -14.24
N ALA A 299 -18.13 16.06 -13.75
CA ALA A 299 -18.42 16.05 -12.31
C ALA A 299 -17.57 15.00 -11.57
N ALA A 300 -17.41 13.80 -12.15
CA ALA A 300 -16.57 12.75 -11.59
C ALA A 300 -15.08 13.12 -11.58
N LEU A 301 -14.58 13.75 -12.64
CA LEU A 301 -13.17 14.15 -12.76
C LEU A 301 -12.82 15.35 -11.87
N SER A 302 -13.74 16.31 -11.75
CA SER A 302 -13.58 17.49 -10.89
C SER A 302 -13.72 17.16 -9.41
N GLY A 303 -14.71 16.36 -9.01
CA GLY A 303 -14.91 15.91 -7.63
C GLY A 303 -13.81 15.00 -7.09
N ALA A 304 -13.08 14.31 -7.99
CA ALA A 304 -11.95 13.46 -7.64
C ALA A 304 -10.60 14.20 -7.55
N GLU A 305 -10.58 15.55 -7.72
CA GLU A 305 -9.34 16.34 -7.84
C GLU A 305 -8.36 15.79 -8.91
N ILE A 306 -8.87 15.11 -9.94
CA ILE A 306 -8.03 14.47 -10.97
C ILE A 306 -7.23 15.49 -11.75
N TYR A 307 -7.80 16.67 -12.01
CA TYR A 307 -7.09 17.73 -12.71
C TYR A 307 -5.82 18.19 -11.97
N ARG A 308 -5.93 18.42 -10.65
CA ARG A 308 -4.75 18.73 -9.82
C ARG A 308 -3.78 17.56 -9.85
N SER A 309 -4.26 16.34 -9.69
CA SER A 309 -3.39 15.15 -9.70
C SER A 309 -2.67 14.92 -11.04
N LEU A 310 -3.27 15.30 -12.17
CA LEU A 310 -2.63 15.30 -13.49
C LEU A 310 -1.49 16.30 -13.58
N GLN A 311 -1.64 17.49 -13.00
CA GLN A 311 -0.53 18.45 -12.88
C GLN A 311 0.62 17.84 -12.05
N PHE A 312 0.31 17.06 -11.00
CA PHE A 312 1.35 16.38 -10.22
C PHE A 312 2.06 15.30 -11.03
N ALA A 313 1.29 14.48 -11.74
CA ALA A 313 1.83 13.49 -12.65
C ALA A 313 2.74 14.13 -13.70
N ALA A 314 2.40 15.31 -14.21
CA ALA A 314 3.27 16.04 -15.15
C ALA A 314 4.62 16.44 -14.52
N TYR A 315 4.66 16.89 -13.26
CA TYR A 315 5.94 17.13 -12.57
C TYR A 315 6.75 15.85 -12.40
N LEU A 316 6.08 14.72 -12.09
CA LEU A 316 6.72 13.41 -11.96
C LEU A 316 7.26 12.89 -13.30
N LEU A 317 6.58 13.11 -14.40
CA LEU A 317 7.10 12.75 -15.74
C LEU A 317 8.24 13.70 -16.14
N GLY A 318 8.11 14.98 -15.82
CA GLY A 318 9.13 15.99 -16.06
C GLY A 318 10.44 15.68 -15.36
N ILE A 319 10.42 15.25 -14.09
CA ILE A 319 11.65 14.88 -13.37
C ILE A 319 12.35 13.67 -14.01
N VAL A 320 11.61 12.66 -14.50
CA VAL A 320 12.21 11.54 -15.22
C VAL A 320 12.84 12.00 -16.53
N GLY A 321 12.13 12.84 -17.31
CA GLY A 321 12.65 13.40 -18.55
C GLY A 321 13.91 14.23 -18.35
N ILE A 322 13.93 15.11 -17.34
CA ILE A 322 15.11 15.90 -16.98
C ILE A 322 16.25 14.99 -16.50
N THR A 323 15.94 13.89 -15.82
CA THR A 323 16.96 12.93 -15.37
C THR A 323 17.70 12.30 -16.54
N TYR A 324 17.01 11.96 -17.63
CA TYR A 324 17.67 11.48 -18.84
C TYR A 324 18.61 12.53 -19.45
N LEU A 325 18.24 13.81 -19.42
CA LEU A 325 19.01 14.89 -20.05
C LEU A 325 20.17 15.38 -19.17
N ALA A 326 19.89 15.68 -17.91
CA ALA A 326 20.78 16.40 -17.00
C ALA A 326 21.28 15.56 -15.82
N GLY A 327 20.89 14.28 -15.73
CA GLY A 327 21.28 13.39 -14.64
C GLY A 327 20.54 13.67 -13.33
N GLN A 328 20.65 12.74 -12.37
CA GLN A 328 19.89 12.79 -11.11
C GLN A 328 20.32 13.94 -10.19
N LEU A 329 21.61 14.26 -10.18
CA LEU A 329 22.17 15.33 -9.34
C LEU A 329 21.56 16.69 -9.66
N VAL A 330 21.16 16.91 -10.91
CA VAL A 330 20.53 18.16 -11.35
C VAL A 330 19.01 18.05 -11.34
N ALA A 331 18.46 16.93 -11.81
CA ALA A 331 17.02 16.73 -11.94
C ALA A 331 16.27 16.80 -10.60
N LEU A 332 16.81 16.18 -9.55
CA LEU A 332 16.14 16.11 -8.25
C LEU A 332 16.06 17.49 -7.55
N PRO A 333 17.15 18.27 -7.42
CA PRO A 333 17.06 19.64 -6.93
C PRO A 333 16.18 20.54 -7.80
N LEU A 334 16.25 20.40 -9.13
CA LEU A 334 15.43 21.20 -10.04
C LEU A 334 13.93 20.92 -9.85
N PHE A 335 13.55 19.66 -9.68
CA PHE A 335 12.17 19.28 -9.34
C PHE A 335 11.70 19.95 -8.04
N VAL A 336 12.53 19.97 -7.00
CA VAL A 336 12.22 20.65 -5.72
C VAL A 336 11.95 22.14 -5.95
N ILE A 337 12.82 22.82 -6.71
CA ILE A 337 12.66 24.24 -7.04
C ILE A 337 11.35 24.47 -7.77
N VAL A 338 11.14 23.74 -8.87
CA VAL A 338 9.96 23.89 -9.73
C VAL A 338 8.69 23.64 -8.92
N TYR A 339 8.61 22.50 -8.22
CA TYR A 339 7.45 22.14 -7.41
C TYR A 339 7.12 23.18 -6.34
N LEU A 340 8.11 23.62 -5.56
CA LEU A 340 7.88 24.60 -4.49
C LEU A 340 7.50 25.98 -5.03
N ARG A 341 8.01 26.37 -6.20
CA ARG A 341 7.72 27.67 -6.81
C ARG A 341 6.35 27.72 -7.47
N THR A 342 6.00 26.71 -8.25
CA THR A 342 4.77 26.72 -9.04
C THR A 342 3.56 26.24 -8.24
N TRP A 343 3.73 25.17 -7.46
CA TRP A 343 2.65 24.58 -6.70
C TRP A 343 2.59 25.09 -5.29
N GLY A 344 3.71 25.01 -4.56
CA GLY A 344 3.77 25.45 -3.17
C GLY A 344 3.74 26.96 -3.00
N GLN A 345 3.96 27.73 -4.07
CA GLN A 345 4.06 29.20 -4.09
C GLN A 345 5.04 29.77 -3.05
N TYR A 346 6.10 29.02 -2.71
CA TYR A 346 7.12 29.44 -1.74
C TYR A 346 8.10 30.44 -2.34
N ARG A 347 8.76 31.22 -1.47
CA ARG A 347 9.82 32.16 -1.84
C ARG A 347 11.04 31.42 -2.41
N TRP A 348 11.77 32.09 -3.30
CA TRP A 348 13.00 31.55 -3.92
C TRP A 348 14.05 31.12 -2.90
N SER A 349 14.20 31.83 -1.78
CA SER A 349 15.16 31.45 -0.73
C SER A 349 14.86 30.08 -0.14
N VAL A 350 13.58 29.76 0.10
CA VAL A 350 13.16 28.45 0.61
C VAL A 350 13.37 27.37 -0.44
N ALA A 351 12.97 27.64 -1.69
CA ALA A 351 13.12 26.70 -2.79
C ALA A 351 14.60 26.35 -3.05
N LEU A 352 15.48 27.34 -3.09
CA LEU A 352 16.91 27.16 -3.32
C LEU A 352 17.61 26.48 -2.12
N ALA A 353 17.26 26.86 -0.88
CA ALA A 353 17.81 26.22 0.30
C ALA A 353 17.43 24.73 0.37
N TYR A 354 16.17 24.40 0.05
CA TYR A 354 15.72 23.01 -0.04
C TYR A 354 16.46 22.28 -1.16
N ALA A 355 16.53 22.85 -2.36
CA ALA A 355 17.23 22.25 -3.47
C ALA A 355 18.72 21.99 -3.19
N ALA A 356 19.41 22.92 -2.50
CA ALA A 356 20.77 22.73 -2.05
C ALA A 356 20.89 21.57 -1.05
N MET A 357 19.97 21.46 -0.10
CA MET A 357 19.90 20.33 0.83
C MET A 357 19.66 19.01 0.09
N THR A 358 18.75 19.01 -0.89
CA THR A 358 18.49 17.85 -1.75
C THR A 358 19.73 17.44 -2.54
N PHE A 359 20.45 18.41 -3.11
CA PHE A 359 21.71 18.15 -3.80
C PHE A 359 22.74 17.52 -2.87
N LEU A 360 22.95 18.09 -1.68
CA LEU A 360 23.88 17.57 -0.68
C LEU A 360 23.48 16.17 -0.22
N MET A 361 22.19 15.88 -0.08
CA MET A 361 21.69 14.56 0.26
C MET A 361 21.96 13.55 -0.86
N VAL A 362 21.63 13.88 -2.12
CA VAL A 362 21.83 12.97 -3.25
C VAL A 362 23.33 12.74 -3.50
N TRP A 363 24.14 13.79 -3.52
CA TRP A 363 25.57 13.67 -3.73
C TRP A 363 26.28 13.04 -2.54
N GLY A 364 26.05 13.53 -1.32
CA GLY A 364 26.79 13.11 -0.13
C GLY A 364 26.33 11.77 0.42
N PHE A 365 25.03 11.57 0.62
CA PHE A 365 24.53 10.31 1.18
C PHE A 365 24.49 9.20 0.12
N TYR A 366 23.79 9.42 -1.00
CA TYR A 366 23.66 8.37 -2.00
C TYR A 366 24.93 8.20 -2.85
N GLY A 367 25.54 9.31 -3.29
CA GLY A 367 26.76 9.26 -4.10
C GLY A 367 28.01 8.85 -3.32
N GLN A 368 28.35 9.54 -2.23
CA GLN A 368 29.61 9.28 -1.50
C GLN A 368 29.47 8.16 -0.47
N LEU A 369 28.48 8.24 0.43
CA LEU A 369 28.38 7.31 1.56
C LEU A 369 27.87 5.93 1.14
N MET A 370 26.88 5.86 0.24
CA MET A 370 26.37 4.60 -0.30
C MET A 370 27.11 4.13 -1.56
N ASN A 371 28.01 4.95 -2.12
CA ASN A 371 28.77 4.67 -3.33
C ASN A 371 27.89 4.23 -4.53
N LEU A 372 26.73 4.87 -4.71
CA LEU A 372 25.80 4.54 -5.79
C LEU A 372 26.19 5.25 -7.08
N LEU A 373 26.10 4.51 -8.18
CA LEU A 373 26.21 5.08 -9.52
C LEU A 373 24.93 5.86 -9.83
N LEU A 374 25.06 7.19 -9.88
CA LEU A 374 23.97 8.08 -10.24
C LEU A 374 23.81 8.13 -11.76
N HIS A 375 22.59 8.34 -12.24
CA HIS A 375 22.35 8.43 -13.67
C HIS A 375 23.19 9.58 -14.26
N PRO A 376 24.01 9.30 -15.30
CA PRO A 376 24.87 10.29 -15.91
C PRO A 376 24.06 11.44 -16.53
N SER A 377 24.68 12.61 -16.56
CA SER A 377 24.12 13.79 -17.20
C SER A 377 24.61 13.90 -18.63
N LEU A 378 23.74 13.74 -19.64
CA LEU A 378 24.14 13.90 -21.05
C LEU A 378 24.68 15.32 -21.37
N LEU A 379 24.36 16.31 -20.54
CA LEU A 379 24.80 17.70 -20.69
C LEU A 379 26.23 17.97 -20.19
N PHE A 380 26.85 17.08 -19.41
CA PHE A 380 28.20 17.27 -18.85
C PHE A 380 29.18 16.15 -19.25
N PHE A 381 28.91 15.47 -20.38
CA PHE A 381 29.86 14.56 -21.06
C PHE A 381 30.50 15.23 -22.27
#